data_AF-A0A317YNZ3-F1
#
_entry.id   AF-A0A317YNZ3-F1
#
_cell.length_a   1.000
_cell.length_b   1.000
_cell.length_c   1.000
_cell.angle_alpha   90.00
_cell.angle_beta   90.00
_cell.angle_gamma   90.00
#
_symmetry.space_group_name_H-M   'P 1'
#
loop_
_entity.id
_entity.type
_entity.pdbx_description
1 polymer ?
#
loop_
_entity_poly.entity_id
_entity_poly.type
_entity_poly.pdbx_seq_one_letter_code
_entity_poly.pdbx_strand_id
1 'polypeptide(L)' 'TVEGLKHKTLPAFSVQYYPEANPGPSDSNYLFDDFVAMMTNFKEKERHINA' A
#
# COMPACT_ATOMS: atom_id res chain seq x y z
N THR A 1 12.32 -7.11 15.08
CA THR A 1 10.87 -7.32 15.27
C THR A 1 10.24 -7.51 13.91
N VAL A 2 8.96 -7.88 13.81
CA VAL A 2 8.25 -7.84 12.52
C VAL A 2 7.83 -6.39 12.27
N GLU A 3 8.18 -5.83 11.11
CA GLU A 3 8.03 -4.40 10.80
C GLU A 3 6.90 -4.10 9.79
N GLY A 4 6.17 -5.13 9.34
CA GLY A 4 5.05 -4.97 8.43
C GLY A 4 4.35 -6.29 8.09
N LEU A 5 3.13 -6.19 7.56
CA LEU A 5 2.29 -7.32 7.18
C LEU A 5 1.61 -7.04 5.84
N LYS A 6 1.30 -8.09 5.08
CA LYS A 6 0.52 -8.01 3.85
C LYS A 6 -0.49 -9.15 3.81
N HIS A 7 -1.73 -8.83 3.47
CA HIS A 7 -2.76 -9.86 3.29
C HIS A 7 -2.49 -10.66 2.01
N LYS A 8 -2.70 -11.98 2.05
CA LYS A 8 -2.37 -12.88 0.93
C LYS A 8 -3.30 -12.77 -0.28
N THR A 9 -4.43 -12.11 -0.13
CA THR A 9 -5.57 -12.18 -1.08
C THR A 9 -6.23 -10.82 -1.23
N LEU A 10 -6.53 -10.15 -0.12
CA LEU A 10 -7.05 -8.79 -0.12
C LEU A 10 -5.94 -7.77 -0.43
N PRO A 11 -6.26 -6.65 -1.10
CA PRO A 11 -5.35 -5.54 -1.32
C PRO A 11 -5.18 -4.73 -0.02
N ALA A 12 -4.44 -5.29 0.93
CA ALA A 12 -4.17 -4.67 2.23
C ALA A 12 -2.76 -4.99 2.73
N PHE A 13 -2.09 -3.98 3.27
CA PHE A 13 -0.80 -4.10 3.93
C PHE A 13 -0.66 -3.07 5.06
N SER A 14 0.31 -3.29 5.95
CA SER A 14 0.67 -2.37 7.02
C SER A 14 2.18 -2.37 7.27
N VAL A 15 2.67 -1.27 7.83
CA VAL A 15 4.05 -1.11 8.33
C VAL A 15 4.01 -0.56 9.75
N GLN A 16 5.03 -0.88 10.54
CA GLN A 16 5.13 -0.43 11.93
C GLN A 16 5.81 0.93 12.07
N TYR A 17 6.65 1.30 11.11
CA TYR A 17 7.39 2.58 11.09
C TYR A 17 6.59 3.69 10.37
N TYR A 18 7.18 4.89 10.35
CA TYR A 18 6.60 6.12 9.77
C TYR A 18 7.09 6.32 8.32
N PRO A 19 6.35 5.84 7.29
CA PRO A 19 6.76 5.98 5.90
C PRO A 19 6.74 7.42 5.39
N GLU A 20 6.03 8.33 6.06
CA GLU A 20 5.93 9.75 5.72
C GLU A 20 7.19 10.55 6.10
N ALA A 21 8.07 9.97 6.92
CA ALA A 21 9.20 10.65 7.55
C ALA A 21 8.78 11.93 8.31
N ASN A 22 9.73 12.77 8.74
CA ASN A 22 9.55 14.03 9.50
C ASN A 22 9.57 13.93 11.04
N PRO A 23 10.77 13.97 11.67
CA PRO A 23 12.10 13.91 11.06
C PRO A 23 12.47 12.47 10.66
N GLY A 24 13.26 12.30 9.61
CA GLY A 24 13.75 10.96 9.21
C GLY A 24 14.05 10.84 7.72
N PRO A 25 14.65 9.70 7.30
CA PRO A 25 14.92 9.42 5.90
C PRO A 25 13.63 9.08 5.13
N SER A 26 13.56 9.52 3.87
CA SER A 26 12.41 9.29 2.98
C SER A 26 12.47 7.94 2.24
N ASP A 27 13.25 6.98 2.75
CA ASP A 27 13.53 5.70 2.11
C ASP A 27 12.28 4.83 1.93
N SER A 28 11.21 5.12 2.67
CA SER A 28 9.95 4.37 2.67
C SER A 28 8.78 5.10 2.01
N ASN A 29 9.02 6.26 1.38
CA ASN A 29 7.95 7.03 0.72
C ASN A 29 7.27 6.26 -0.43
N TYR A 30 7.97 5.30 -1.05
CA TYR A 30 7.42 4.47 -2.14
C TYR A 30 6.17 3.68 -1.72
N LEU A 31 5.97 3.44 -0.42
CA LEU A 31 4.78 2.75 0.09
C LEU A 31 3.48 3.52 -0.20
N PHE A 32 3.56 4.85 -0.35
CA PHE A 32 2.42 5.65 -0.80
C PHE A 32 2.08 5.41 -2.27
N ASP A 33 3.10 5.30 -3.13
CA ASP A 33 2.90 4.98 -4.55
C ASP A 33 2.30 3.58 -4.72
N ASP A 34 2.80 2.60 -3.95
CA ASP A 34 2.24 1.24 -3.90
C ASP A 34 0.78 1.23 -3.45
N PHE A 35 0.43 2.05 -2.45
CA PHE A 35 -0.94 2.18 -1.97
C PHE A 35 -1.87 2.77 -3.04
N VAL A 36 -1.43 3.82 -3.75
CA VAL A 36 -2.21 4.42 -4.85
C VAL A 36 -2.38 3.44 -6.00
N ALA A 37 -1.31 2.75 -6.41
CA ALA A 37 -1.37 1.73 -7.46
C ALA A 37 -2.35 0.60 -7.09
N MET A 38 -2.33 0.16 -5.83
CA MET A 38 -3.24 -0.84 -5.31
C MET A 38 -4.72 -0.39 -5.40
N MET A 39 -5.03 0.87 -5.05
CA MET A 39 -6.38 1.43 -5.18
C MET A 39 -6.84 1.50 -6.64
N THR A 40 -5.98 1.94 -7.55
CA THR A 40 -6.28 2.03 -8.99
C THR A 40 -6.60 0.65 -9.56
N ASN A 41 -5.73 -0.33 -9.31
CA ASN A 41 -5.92 -1.70 -9.76
C ASN A 41 -7.19 -2.34 -9.20
N PHE A 42 -7.54 -2.04 -7.94
CA PHE A 42 -8.78 -2.52 -7.34
C PHE A 42 -10.01 -1.95 -8.06
N LYS A 43 -10.03 -0.64 -8.33
CA LYS A 43 -11.12 0.02 -9.08
C LYS A 43 -11.26 -0.50 -10.51
N GLU A 44 -10.16 -0.77 -11.21
CA GLU A 44 -10.20 -1.33 -12.56
C GLU A 44 -10.79 -2.74 -12.58
N LYS A 45 -10.39 -3.60 -11.63
CA LYS A 45 -10.98 -4.94 -11.48
C LYS A 45 -12.48 -4.86 -11.21
N GLU A 46 -12.91 -3.99 -10.28
CA GLU A 46 -14.34 -3.77 -10.01
C GLU A 46 -15.10 -3.31 -11.25
N ARG A 47 -14.53 -2.41 -12.06
CA ARG A 47 -15.16 -1.97 -13.32
C ARG A 47 -15.32 -3.10 -14.32
N HIS A 48 -14.33 -3.99 -14.45
CA HIS A 48 -14.38 -5.13 -15.36
C HIS A 48 -15.32 -6.24 -14.91
N ILE A 49 -15.53 -6.39 -13.60
CA ILE A 49 -16.50 -7.36 -13.05
C ILE A 49 -17.94 -6.87 -13.27
N ASN A 50 -18.16 -5.56 -13.19
CA ASN A 50 -19.48 -4.94 -13.26
C ASN A 50 -19.88 -4.47 -14.67
N ALA A 51 -19.06 -4.73 -15.68
CA ALA A 51 -19.31 -4.44 -17.10
C ALA A 51 -19.72 -5.71 -17.85
#